data_AF-A0A978VN42-F1
#
_entry.id   AF-A0A978VN42-F1
#
_cell.length_a   1.000
_cell.length_b   1.000
_cell.length_c   1.000
_cell.angle_alpha   90.00
_cell.angle_beta   90.00
_cell.angle_gamma   90.00
#
_symmetry.space_group_name_H-M   'P 1'
#
loop_
_entity.id
_entity.type
_entity.pdbx_description
1 polymer ?
#
loop_
_entity_poly.entity_id
_entity_poly.type
_entity_poly.pdbx_seq_one_letter_code
_entity_poly.pdbx_strand_id
1 'polypeptide(L)'
;MQKLKYFEADPMRSSKKGRIVPEVLDKENYVDWSVRVHTYLLAKDLWDIVESNDEPPKPADHGNVDENSDRVGAEYRAWRKKNAAALHAIQICCGPDAFSVIRDITSAKIAWETLASKFKPQLLRAKTMVSSESPRSEVSKESDSSDSSSNKIAKFSLRRQCK
;
A
#
# COMPACT_ATOMS: atom_id res chain seq x y z
N MET A 1 29.16 -27.41 -44.93
CA MET A 1 29.56 -26.59 -43.77
C MET A 1 29.39 -25.12 -44.12
N GLN A 2 28.49 -24.39 -43.46
CA GLN A 2 28.72 -23.01 -43.01
C GLN A 2 27.58 -22.55 -42.10
N LYS A 3 27.96 -21.75 -41.11
CA LYS A 3 27.38 -21.61 -39.77
C LYS A 3 26.01 -20.93 -39.74
N LEU A 4 25.16 -21.43 -38.83
CA LEU A 4 24.06 -20.74 -38.18
C LEU A 4 24.51 -19.33 -37.74
N LYS A 5 23.75 -18.31 -38.12
CA LYS A 5 23.73 -17.03 -37.41
C LYS A 5 22.35 -16.91 -36.78
N TYR A 6 22.23 -17.42 -35.56
CA TYR A 6 21.21 -16.95 -34.64
C TYR A 6 21.51 -15.49 -34.36
N PHE A 7 20.59 -14.61 -34.76
CA PHE A 7 20.56 -13.23 -34.32
C PHE A 7 19.75 -13.24 -33.02
N GLU A 8 20.45 -13.07 -31.91
CA GLU A 8 19.87 -12.92 -30.58
C GLU A 8 20.03 -11.46 -30.14
N ALA A 9 19.06 -11.02 -29.31
CA ALA A 9 18.88 -9.70 -28.69
C ALA A 9 18.19 -8.63 -29.58
N ASP A 10 17.16 -7.91 -29.13
CA ASP A 10 16.90 -7.42 -27.77
C ASP A 10 15.44 -7.62 -27.29
N PRO A 11 15.20 -7.85 -25.99
CA PRO A 11 13.86 -7.69 -25.42
C PRO A 11 13.48 -6.21 -25.57
N MET A 12 12.44 -5.95 -26.35
CA MET A 12 11.82 -4.63 -26.48
C MET A 12 11.51 -4.09 -25.10
N ARG A 13 12.42 -3.24 -24.58
CA ARG A 13 12.20 -2.41 -23.41
C ARG A 13 10.97 -1.57 -23.72
N SER A 14 9.83 -2.01 -23.19
CA SER A 14 8.53 -1.37 -23.37
C SER A 14 8.67 0.08 -22.96
N SER A 15 8.78 0.95 -23.96
CA SER A 15 8.74 2.39 -23.77
C SER A 15 7.32 2.70 -23.31
N LYS A 16 7.14 2.81 -21.99
CA LYS A 16 5.90 3.31 -21.37
C LYS A 16 5.73 4.75 -21.88
N LYS A 17 5.02 4.91 -23.01
CA LYS A 17 4.53 6.20 -23.50
C LYS A 17 3.84 6.88 -22.32
N GLY A 18 4.31 8.09 -21.99
CA GLY A 18 3.83 8.87 -20.85
C GLY A 18 2.32 9.07 -20.92
N ARG A 19 1.57 8.24 -20.21
CA ARG A 19 0.21 8.57 -19.84
C ARG A 19 0.32 9.61 -18.72
N ILE A 20 -0.42 10.70 -18.84
CA ILE A 20 -0.74 11.61 -17.73
C ILE A 20 -1.62 10.88 -16.69
N VAL A 21 -2.13 9.69 -17.04
CA VAL A 21 -2.89 8.81 -16.15
C VAL A 21 -1.98 8.35 -15.01
N PRO A 22 -2.41 8.48 -13.74
CA PRO A 22 -1.72 7.88 -12.61
C PRO A 22 -1.44 6.42 -12.90
N GLU A 23 -0.22 5.97 -12.65
CA GLU A 23 0.10 4.56 -12.72
C GLU A 23 -0.82 3.80 -11.77
N VAL A 24 -1.64 2.92 -12.35
CA VAL A 24 -2.62 2.14 -11.60
C VAL A 24 -1.90 1.09 -10.74
N LEU A 25 -2.50 0.71 -9.62
CA LEU A 25 -1.91 -0.29 -8.72
C LEU A 25 -1.67 -1.62 -9.45
N ASP A 26 -0.43 -2.08 -9.39
CA ASP A 26 0.02 -3.39 -9.83
C ASP A 26 0.74 -4.14 -8.69
N LYS A 27 1.39 -5.27 -9.00
CA LYS A 27 2.03 -6.16 -8.02
C LYS A 27 3.33 -5.60 -7.44
N GLU A 28 3.92 -4.58 -8.07
CA GLU A 28 5.28 -4.12 -7.82
C GLU A 28 5.34 -2.64 -7.41
N ASN A 29 4.29 -1.86 -7.69
CA ASN A 29 4.30 -0.41 -7.50
C ASN A 29 3.56 0.10 -6.25
N TYR A 30 3.22 -0.79 -5.30
CA TYR A 30 2.39 -0.44 -4.13
C TYR A 30 2.91 0.79 -3.36
N VAL A 31 4.23 0.93 -3.19
CA VAL A 31 4.83 2.06 -2.46
C VAL A 31 4.51 3.38 -3.17
N ASP A 32 4.85 3.50 -4.45
CA ASP A 32 4.61 4.73 -5.22
C ASP A 32 3.12 5.03 -5.41
N TRP A 33 2.33 3.99 -5.65
CA TRP A 33 0.87 4.09 -5.71
C TRP A 33 0.30 4.66 -4.40
N SER A 34 0.72 4.10 -3.27
CA SER A 34 0.19 4.49 -1.95
C SER A 34 0.48 5.96 -1.65
N VAL A 35 1.68 6.45 -1.98
CA VAL A 35 2.05 7.86 -1.79
C VAL A 35 1.17 8.79 -2.63
N ARG A 36 0.91 8.44 -3.90
CA ARG A 36 0.09 9.26 -4.81
C ARG A 36 -1.36 9.32 -4.34
N VAL A 37 -1.96 8.16 -4.00
CA VAL A 37 -3.36 8.10 -3.55
C VAL A 37 -3.52 8.75 -2.18
N HIS A 38 -2.59 8.53 -1.25
CA HIS A 38 -2.56 9.19 0.06
C HIS A 38 -2.54 10.72 -0.08
N THR A 39 -1.62 11.25 -0.90
CA THR A 39 -1.52 12.69 -1.16
C THR A 39 -2.79 13.26 -1.76
N TYR A 40 -3.41 12.54 -2.70
CA TYR A 40 -4.68 12.96 -3.30
C TYR A 40 -5.82 13.00 -2.27
N LEU A 41 -5.93 11.97 -1.42
CA LEU A 41 -6.96 11.91 -0.38
C LEU A 41 -6.78 13.02 0.66
N LEU A 42 -5.54 13.31 1.07
CA LEU A 42 -5.23 14.45 1.94
C LEU A 42 -5.65 15.78 1.31
N ALA A 43 -5.30 16.02 0.05
CA ALA A 43 -5.66 17.25 -0.67
C ALA A 43 -7.18 17.45 -0.82
N LYS A 44 -7.97 16.38 -0.66
CA LYS A 44 -9.42 16.38 -0.79
C LYS A 44 -10.14 16.33 0.57
N ASP A 45 -9.42 16.35 1.69
CA ASP A 45 -9.98 16.20 3.04
C ASP A 45 -10.74 14.86 3.22
N LEU A 46 -10.19 13.79 2.61
CA LEU A 46 -10.77 12.45 2.58
C LEU A 46 -9.96 11.42 3.38
N TRP A 47 -8.70 11.72 3.71
CA TRP A 47 -7.80 10.77 4.37
C TRP A 47 -8.30 10.35 5.77
N ASP A 48 -8.94 11.27 6.50
CA ASP A 48 -9.52 10.99 7.83
C ASP A 48 -10.48 9.79 7.81
N ILE A 49 -11.19 9.56 6.70
CA ILE A 49 -12.08 8.40 6.58
C ILE A 49 -11.31 7.07 6.50
N VAL A 50 -10.11 7.10 5.93
CA VAL A 50 -9.26 5.91 5.78
C VAL A 50 -8.48 5.64 7.06
N GLU A 51 -8.04 6.69 7.76
CA GLU A 51 -7.25 6.57 9.00
C GLU A 51 -8.11 6.39 10.25
N SER A 52 -9.31 6.97 10.28
CA SER A 52 -10.15 6.97 11.49
C SER A 52 -10.38 5.54 12.00
N ASN A 53 -10.17 5.38 13.30
CA ASN A 53 -10.43 4.13 14.03
C ASN A 53 -11.86 4.06 14.55
N ASP A 54 -12.65 5.10 14.29
CA ASP A 54 -14.00 5.21 14.78
C ASP A 54 -14.94 4.37 13.92
N GLU A 55 -15.94 3.78 14.59
CA GLU A 55 -17.02 3.10 13.89
C GLU A 55 -17.80 4.12 13.05
N PRO A 56 -18.30 3.73 11.86
CA PRO A 56 -19.23 4.57 11.10
C PRO A 56 -20.31 5.16 12.00
N PRO A 57 -20.64 6.46 11.88
CA PRO A 57 -21.74 7.04 12.63
C PRO A 57 -23.00 6.20 12.42
N LYS A 58 -23.77 5.95 13.49
CA LYS A 58 -25.00 5.17 13.36
C LYS A 58 -26.04 6.01 12.61
N PRO A 59 -26.79 5.43 11.66
CA PRO A 59 -27.93 6.13 11.09
C PRO A 59 -28.94 6.42 12.20
N ALA A 60 -29.43 7.66 12.28
CA ALA A 60 -30.57 7.97 13.13
C ALA A 60 -31.75 7.10 12.69
N ASP A 61 -32.36 6.38 13.62
CA ASP A 61 -33.55 5.59 13.33
C ASP A 61 -34.68 6.56 12.97
N HIS A 62 -35.28 6.37 11.79
CA HIS A 62 -36.18 7.34 11.14
C HIS A 62 -37.49 7.62 11.93
N GLY A 63 -37.65 7.05 13.12
CA GLY A 63 -38.85 7.12 13.96
C GLY A 63 -38.80 8.11 15.14
N ASN A 64 -37.66 8.74 15.46
CA ASN A 64 -37.59 9.72 16.55
C ASN A 64 -37.10 11.07 16.01
N VAL A 65 -38.04 12.00 15.85
CA VAL A 65 -37.80 13.37 15.38
C VAL A 65 -37.51 14.23 16.60
N ASP A 66 -36.31 14.08 17.17
CA ASP A 66 -35.73 15.09 18.05
C ASP A 66 -34.76 15.99 17.26
N GLU A 67 -34.48 17.20 17.73
CA GLU A 67 -33.57 18.16 17.08
C GLU A 67 -32.12 17.64 16.96
N ASN A 68 -31.76 16.62 17.76
CA ASN A 68 -30.46 15.95 17.75
C ASN A 68 -30.38 14.88 16.63
N SER A 69 -31.51 14.31 16.22
CA SER A 69 -31.70 13.33 15.14
C SER A 69 -31.29 13.93 13.78
N ASP A 70 -31.61 15.20 13.56
CA ASP A 70 -31.20 15.91 12.35
C ASP A 70 -29.69 16.14 12.28
N ARG A 71 -29.04 16.42 13.42
CA ARG A 71 -27.58 16.57 13.52
C ARG A 71 -26.86 15.25 13.30
N VAL A 72 -27.23 14.19 14.01
CA VAL A 72 -26.66 12.83 13.85
C VAL A 72 -26.88 12.33 12.42
N GLY A 73 -28.07 12.58 11.85
CA GLY A 73 -28.37 12.29 10.45
C GLY A 73 -27.50 13.09 9.48
N ALA A 74 -27.21 14.37 9.75
CA ALA A 74 -26.33 15.18 8.93
C ALA A 74 -24.88 14.69 8.97
N GLU A 75 -24.37 14.33 10.15
CA GLU A 75 -23.03 13.76 10.33
C GLU A 75 -22.88 12.43 9.58
N TYR A 76 -23.85 11.51 9.73
CA TYR A 76 -23.86 10.25 8.99
C TYR A 76 -23.88 10.46 7.48
N ARG A 77 -24.71 11.39 6.98
CA ARG A 77 -24.77 11.72 5.55
C ARG A 77 -23.43 12.31 5.05
N ALA A 78 -22.79 13.17 5.84
CA ALA A 78 -21.49 13.74 5.51
C ALA A 78 -20.39 12.66 5.48
N TRP A 79 -20.34 11.81 6.51
CA TRP A 79 -19.42 10.67 6.57
C TRP A 79 -19.60 9.73 5.38
N ARG A 80 -20.85 9.35 5.06
CA ARG A 80 -21.15 8.47 3.91
C ARG A 80 -20.65 9.04 2.59
N LYS A 81 -20.82 10.36 2.37
CA LYS A 81 -20.32 11.04 1.17
C LYS A 81 -18.80 11.02 1.10
N LYS A 82 -18.11 11.35 2.20
CA LYS A 82 -16.64 11.31 2.25
C LYS A 82 -16.11 9.88 2.04
N ASN A 83 -16.71 8.88 2.66
CA ASN A 83 -16.37 7.46 2.46
C ASN A 83 -16.54 7.04 1.00
N ALA A 84 -17.68 7.36 0.37
CA ALA A 84 -17.91 7.03 -1.04
C ALA A 84 -16.89 7.71 -1.96
N ALA A 85 -16.57 8.99 -1.71
CA ALA A 85 -15.58 9.73 -2.48
C ALA A 85 -14.16 9.15 -2.33
N ALA A 86 -13.76 8.80 -1.10
CA ALA A 86 -12.47 8.18 -0.82
C ALA A 86 -12.36 6.79 -1.48
N LEU A 87 -13.39 5.96 -1.35
CA LEU A 87 -13.44 4.64 -1.97
C LEU A 87 -13.35 4.73 -3.50
N HIS A 88 -14.10 5.66 -4.11
CA HIS A 88 -14.03 5.89 -5.54
C HIS A 88 -12.62 6.30 -5.98
N ALA A 89 -11.97 7.21 -5.25
CA ALA A 89 -10.60 7.64 -5.55
C ALA A 89 -9.59 6.46 -5.49
N ILE A 90 -9.77 5.54 -4.54
CA ILE A 90 -8.96 4.32 -4.47
C ILE A 90 -9.23 3.42 -5.69
N GLN A 91 -10.51 3.19 -6.01
CA GLN A 91 -10.93 2.33 -7.13
C GLN A 91 -10.43 2.80 -8.49
N ILE A 92 -10.48 4.10 -8.80
CA ILE A 92 -9.95 4.64 -10.07
C ILE A 92 -8.43 4.48 -10.21
N CYS A 93 -7.73 4.37 -9.08
CA CYS A 93 -6.28 4.18 -9.04
C CYS A 93 -5.90 2.69 -9.03
N CYS A 94 -6.86 1.76 -9.11
CA CYS A 94 -6.60 0.33 -9.11
C CYS A 94 -6.50 -0.22 -10.54
N GLY A 95 -5.49 -1.07 -10.79
CA GLY A 95 -5.49 -1.94 -11.96
C GLY A 95 -6.55 -3.05 -11.83
N PRO A 96 -6.85 -3.82 -12.90
CA PRO A 96 -7.89 -4.85 -12.89
C PRO A 96 -7.76 -5.86 -11.73
N ASP A 97 -6.54 -6.34 -11.48
CA ASP A 97 -6.23 -7.29 -10.40
C ASP A 97 -6.54 -6.70 -9.02
N ALA A 98 -6.16 -5.44 -8.79
CA ALA A 98 -6.41 -4.74 -7.53
C ALA A 98 -7.89 -4.38 -7.36
N PHE A 99 -8.56 -3.94 -8.43
CA PHE A 99 -9.97 -3.61 -8.40
C PHE A 99 -10.83 -4.84 -8.07
N SER A 100 -10.51 -6.00 -8.66
CA SER A 100 -11.22 -7.25 -8.36
C SER A 100 -11.16 -7.64 -6.88
N VAL A 101 -10.15 -7.19 -6.14
CA VAL A 101 -9.98 -7.48 -4.71
C VAL A 101 -10.90 -6.64 -3.84
N ILE A 102 -11.19 -5.42 -4.28
CA ILE A 102 -11.96 -4.44 -3.48
C ILE A 102 -13.36 -4.14 -4.05
N ARG A 103 -13.77 -4.79 -5.14
CA ARG A 103 -15.02 -4.51 -5.86
C ARG A 103 -16.25 -4.53 -4.95
N ASP A 104 -16.28 -5.46 -4.00
CA ASP A 104 -17.44 -5.70 -3.13
C ASP A 104 -17.28 -5.02 -1.76
N ILE A 105 -16.22 -4.23 -1.56
CA ILE A 105 -15.95 -3.49 -0.33
C ILE A 105 -16.59 -2.11 -0.39
N THR A 106 -17.33 -1.74 0.66
CA THR A 106 -18.06 -0.47 0.76
C THR A 106 -17.38 0.57 1.65
N SER A 107 -16.34 0.18 2.40
CA SER A 107 -15.55 1.07 3.26
C SER A 107 -14.23 1.40 2.60
N ALA A 108 -13.91 2.70 2.48
CA ALA A 108 -12.65 3.17 1.93
C ALA A 108 -11.45 2.68 2.77
N LYS A 109 -11.60 2.66 4.10
CA LYS A 109 -10.61 2.12 5.03
C LYS A 109 -10.31 0.64 4.76
N ILE A 110 -11.36 -0.18 4.74
CA ILE A 110 -11.21 -1.63 4.53
C ILE A 110 -10.62 -1.91 3.14
N ALA A 111 -10.99 -1.13 2.12
CA ALA A 111 -10.41 -1.25 0.79
C ALA A 111 -8.90 -0.93 0.81
N TRP A 112 -8.50 0.18 1.43
CA TRP A 112 -7.10 0.57 1.58
C TRP A 112 -6.27 -0.49 2.32
N GLU A 113 -6.75 -0.98 3.46
CA GLU A 113 -6.07 -2.00 4.27
C GLU A 113 -5.95 -3.34 3.52
N THR A 114 -7.00 -3.74 2.79
CA THR A 114 -6.99 -4.97 1.98
C THR A 114 -5.93 -4.89 0.88
N LEU A 115 -5.82 -3.75 0.19
CA LEU A 115 -4.79 -3.53 -0.81
C LEU A 115 -3.39 -3.53 -0.17
N ALA A 116 -3.24 -2.86 0.98
CA ALA A 116 -1.98 -2.85 1.73
C ALA A 116 -1.52 -4.25 2.09
N SER A 117 -2.41 -5.07 2.66
CA SER A 117 -2.12 -6.44 3.04
C SER A 117 -1.74 -7.31 1.84
N LYS A 118 -2.41 -7.13 0.70
CA LYS A 118 -2.18 -7.98 -0.47
C LYS A 118 -0.94 -7.59 -1.28
N PHE A 119 -0.67 -6.29 -1.45
CA PHE A 119 0.33 -5.80 -2.40
C PHE A 119 1.65 -5.36 -1.74
N LYS A 120 1.65 -5.03 -0.44
CA LYS A 120 2.89 -4.71 0.29
C LYS A 120 3.83 -5.91 0.46
N PRO A 121 3.36 -7.14 0.78
CA PRO A 121 4.24 -8.31 0.89
C PRO A 121 4.72 -8.86 -0.46
N GLN A 122 3.99 -8.62 -1.55
CA GLN A 122 4.40 -9.05 -2.89
C GLN A 122 5.70 -8.37 -3.34
N LEU A 123 5.94 -7.12 -2.92
CA LEU A 123 7.21 -6.44 -3.12
C LEU A 123 8.38 -7.17 -2.45
N LEU A 124 8.18 -7.68 -1.23
CA LEU A 124 9.22 -8.42 -0.49
C LEU A 124 9.53 -9.76 -1.14
N ARG A 125 8.50 -10.47 -1.65
CA ARG A 125 8.66 -11.75 -2.34
C ARG A 125 9.28 -11.62 -3.74
N ALA A 126 8.94 -10.56 -4.48
CA ALA A 126 9.61 -10.26 -5.75
C ALA A 126 11.10 -9.95 -5.54
N LYS A 127 11.43 -9.24 -4.45
CA LYS A 127 12.81 -8.86 -4.12
C LYS A 127 13.70 -10.05 -3.73
N THR A 128 13.15 -11.11 -3.12
CA THR A 128 13.92 -12.32 -2.78
C THR A 128 14.22 -13.21 -3.99
N MET A 129 13.41 -13.17 -5.06
CA MET A 129 13.66 -13.93 -6.29
C MET A 129 14.69 -13.27 -7.22
N VAL A 130 14.92 -11.95 -7.08
CA VAL A 130 15.88 -11.19 -7.90
C VAL A 130 17.32 -11.26 -7.34
N SER A 131 17.53 -11.73 -6.11
CA SER A 131 18.85 -11.72 -5.46
C SER A 131 19.67 -13.03 -5.64
N SER A 132 19.24 -13.97 -6.49
CA SER A 132 19.90 -15.28 -6.62
C SER A 132 20.75 -15.47 -7.88
N GLU A 133 21.15 -14.41 -8.60
CA GLU A 133 22.24 -14.56 -9.58
C GLU A 133 23.58 -14.70 -8.84
N SER A 134 24.15 -15.89 -8.99
CA SER A 134 25.36 -16.39 -8.36
C SER A 134 26.63 -15.83 -9.01
N PRO A 135 27.58 -15.30 -8.22
CA PRO A 135 28.99 -15.39 -8.56
C PRO A 135 29.58 -16.68 -8.00
N ARG A 136 30.04 -17.52 -8.93
CA ARG A 136 30.69 -18.80 -8.73
C ARG A 136 32.07 -18.61 -8.07
N SER A 137 32.18 -19.06 -6.83
CA SER A 137 33.33 -19.65 -6.10
C SER A 137 34.77 -19.22 -6.43
N GLU A 138 35.50 -18.81 -5.39
CA GLU A 138 36.80 -19.44 -5.08
C GLU A 138 37.00 -19.54 -3.56
N VAL A 139 37.43 -20.71 -3.13
CA VAL A 139 37.65 -21.14 -1.73
C VAL A 139 39.13 -21.01 -1.40
N SER A 140 39.46 -20.50 -0.21
CA SER A 140 40.69 -20.83 0.53
C SER A 140 40.44 -20.63 2.03
N LYS A 141 40.98 -21.55 2.84
CA LYS A 141 40.64 -21.86 4.24
C LYS A 141 41.58 -21.19 5.26
N GLU A 142 41.15 -21.28 6.53
CA GLU A 142 41.91 -21.30 7.80
C GLU A 142 42.53 -19.97 8.27
N SER A 143 42.57 -19.58 9.55
CA SER A 143 42.23 -20.21 10.85
C SER A 143 42.26 -19.13 11.96
N ASP A 144 41.51 -19.39 13.03
CA ASP A 144 41.65 -18.94 14.44
C ASP A 144 41.99 -17.49 14.81
N SER A 145 41.10 -16.87 15.59
CA SER A 145 41.45 -16.18 16.83
C SER A 145 40.20 -15.86 17.66
N SER A 146 40.13 -16.46 18.85
CA SER A 146 39.23 -16.07 19.92
C SER A 146 39.69 -14.74 20.52
N ASP A 147 38.80 -13.74 20.61
CA ASP A 147 38.84 -12.85 21.76
C ASP A 147 37.45 -12.43 22.21
N SER A 148 37.26 -12.57 23.51
CA SER A 148 36.10 -12.17 24.26
C SER A 148 36.13 -10.67 24.46
N SER A 149 35.05 -9.96 24.16
CA SER A 149 34.76 -8.70 24.86
C SER A 149 33.27 -8.40 24.85
N SER A 150 32.72 -8.58 26.05
CA SER A 150 31.44 -8.09 26.51
C SER A 150 31.18 -6.65 26.06
N ASN A 151 29.99 -6.36 25.53
CA ASN A 151 29.41 -5.03 25.67
C ASN A 151 27.92 -5.12 26.05
N LYS A 152 27.65 -4.55 27.22
CA LYS A 152 26.37 -4.49 27.90
C LYS A 152 25.54 -3.32 27.36
N ILE A 153 24.25 -3.58 27.18
CA ILE A 153 23.09 -2.73 27.53
C ILE A 153 23.09 -1.27 27.02
N ALA A 154 22.11 -0.96 26.17
CA ALA A 154 21.28 0.23 26.36
C ALA A 154 19.85 -0.04 25.84
N LYS A 155 18.92 -0.25 26.78
CA LYS A 155 17.48 -0.13 26.52
C LYS A 155 17.14 1.36 26.50
N PHE A 156 16.77 1.90 25.34
CA PHE A 156 16.08 3.18 25.30
C PHE A 156 14.57 2.94 25.20
N SER A 157 13.94 2.88 26.37
CA SER A 157 12.54 3.21 26.54
C SER A 157 12.46 4.71 26.74
N LEU A 158 11.75 5.43 25.89
CA LEU A 158 11.25 6.75 26.26
C LEU A 158 9.80 6.92 25.78
N ARG A 159 8.90 6.76 26.75
CA ARG A 159 7.55 7.31 26.78
C ARG A 159 7.55 8.75 26.25
N ARG A 160 6.60 9.08 25.38
CA ARG A 160 6.06 10.44 25.26
C ARG A 160 4.56 10.38 25.54
N GLN A 161 4.17 10.97 26.66
CA GLN A 161 2.81 11.40 26.94
C GLN A 161 2.85 12.84 27.47
N CYS A 162 1.81 13.59 27.09
CA CYS A 162 1.30 14.86 27.61
C CYS A 162 2.06 16.15 27.26
N LYS A 163 1.40 16.99 26.45
CA LYS A 163 0.59 18.09 27.01
C LYS A 163 -0.76 18.14 26.29
#